data_AF-A0A5D3DNK7-F1
#
_entry.id   AF-A0A5D3DNK7-F1
#
_cell.length_a   1.000
_cell.length_b   1.000
_cell.length_c   1.000
_cell.angle_alpha   90.00
_cell.angle_beta   90.00
_cell.angle_gamma   90.00
#
_symmetry.space_group_name_H-M   'P 1'
#
loop_
_entity.id
_entity.type
_entity.pdbx_description
1 polymer ?
#
loop_
_entity_poly.entity_id
_entity_poly.type
_entity_poly.pdbx_seq_one_letter_code
_entity_poly.pdbx_strand_id
1 'polypeptide(L)'
;MAASFSISRLSLSFSSSSSFATTSLFPSARPTALSFSSLPFNSLRRISPKPLRFSSFPTSKSTISATISVGDKLPDSTFSYLDPAGELQTTTVSDLTKGKKAVFFAVPGAFTPTCSQKHLPGFVEKSAELKAKGVDTIACISVNDAFVMKAWKDNLNIKDEVLLLSDGNGDFTRAIGCELDLSDKPVGLGVRSRRYALLAEDGVVKILNLEEGGAFTFSSAEDILKAL
;
A
#
# COMPACT_ATOMS: atom_id res chain seq x y z
N MET A 1 -50.74 -14.89 36.37
CA MET A 1 -50.20 -14.02 37.42
C MET A 1 -49.26 -13.02 36.77
N ALA A 2 -49.51 -11.74 37.01
CA ALA A 2 -48.87 -10.60 36.37
C ALA A 2 -47.49 -10.30 36.96
N ALA A 3 -46.62 -9.67 36.17
CA ALA A 3 -46.00 -8.38 36.53
C ALA A 3 -45.29 -7.80 35.30
N SER A 4 -45.73 -6.60 34.92
CA SER A 4 -45.16 -5.70 33.93
C SER A 4 -44.06 -4.87 34.57
N PHE A 5 -42.97 -4.60 33.86
CA PHE A 5 -42.15 -3.40 34.10
C PHE A 5 -41.66 -2.81 32.77
N SER A 6 -42.21 -1.63 32.49
CA SER A 6 -41.85 -0.66 31.47
C SER A 6 -40.95 0.41 32.12
N ILE A 7 -39.99 0.98 31.37
CA ILE A 7 -39.41 2.35 31.50
C ILE A 7 -38.58 2.55 30.22
N SER A 8 -39.10 3.21 29.19
CA SER A 8 -39.18 4.67 28.92
C SER A 8 -37.91 5.27 28.31
N ARG A 9 -38.03 5.56 27.00
CA ARG A 9 -37.11 6.37 26.19
C ARG A 9 -37.12 7.82 26.71
N LEU A 10 -35.94 8.40 26.89
CA LEU A 10 -35.80 9.83 27.16
C LEU A 10 -35.37 10.55 25.87
N SER A 11 -36.36 11.13 25.19
CA SER A 11 -36.17 12.13 24.13
C SER A 11 -36.04 13.50 24.79
N LEU A 12 -34.89 14.16 24.61
CA LEU A 12 -34.70 15.56 25.00
C LEU A 12 -34.95 16.45 23.78
N SER A 13 -36.17 16.94 23.69
CA SER A 13 -36.58 18.08 22.86
C SER A 13 -36.27 19.37 23.61
N PHE A 14 -35.41 20.22 23.04
CA PHE A 14 -35.18 21.58 23.52
C PHE A 14 -35.85 22.55 22.55
N SER A 15 -36.87 23.24 23.03
CA SER A 15 -37.47 24.41 22.39
C SER A 15 -37.24 25.61 23.29
N SER A 16 -36.58 26.65 22.79
CA SER A 16 -36.94 28.02 23.13
C SER A 16 -36.32 29.00 22.15
N SER A 17 -37.21 29.82 21.62
CA SER A 17 -37.06 30.99 20.78
C SER A 17 -36.50 32.19 21.53
N SER A 18 -35.67 33.01 20.86
CA SER A 18 -35.69 34.46 21.02
C SER A 18 -35.07 35.17 19.80
N SER A 19 -35.87 36.06 19.21
CA SER A 19 -35.49 37.05 18.21
C SER A 19 -34.64 38.16 18.84
N PHE A 20 -33.73 38.78 18.06
CA PHE A 20 -33.75 40.20 17.68
C PHE A 20 -32.39 40.68 17.14
N ALA A 21 -32.50 41.69 16.28
CA ALA A 21 -31.49 42.69 15.90
C ALA A 21 -30.47 42.34 14.78
N THR A 22 -30.92 42.64 13.57
CA THR A 22 -30.16 43.20 12.45
C THR A 22 -29.11 44.22 12.92
N THR A 23 -27.83 44.07 12.54
CA THR A 23 -26.98 45.21 12.15
C THR A 23 -25.86 44.70 11.24
N SER A 24 -25.97 45.02 9.96
CA SER A 24 -24.90 44.90 8.98
C SER A 24 -23.82 45.95 9.26
N LEU A 25 -22.58 45.53 9.49
CA LEU A 25 -21.42 46.42 9.50
C LEU A 25 -20.46 45.98 8.39
N PHE A 26 -20.83 46.30 7.14
CA PHE A 26 -19.88 46.37 6.05
C PHE A 26 -19.28 47.78 6.03
N PRO A 27 -17.97 47.95 6.23
CA PRO A 27 -17.34 49.23 5.95
C PRO A 27 -17.21 49.41 4.43
N SER A 28 -17.97 50.38 3.92
CA SER A 28 -17.83 50.96 2.59
C SER A 28 -16.48 51.68 2.49
N ALA A 29 -15.53 51.10 1.76
CA ALA A 29 -14.29 51.77 1.38
C ALA A 29 -14.44 52.33 -0.04
N ARG A 30 -14.50 53.66 -0.11
CA ARG A 30 -14.54 54.48 -1.33
C ARG A 30 -13.18 54.41 -2.04
N PRO A 31 -13.11 54.29 -3.38
CA PRO A 31 -11.82 54.27 -4.07
C PRO A 31 -11.26 55.69 -4.17
N THR A 32 -10.09 55.91 -3.59
CA THR A 32 -9.26 57.09 -3.84
C THR A 32 -8.55 56.91 -5.18
N ALA A 33 -8.86 57.79 -6.13
CA ALA A 33 -8.20 57.84 -7.43
C ALA A 33 -6.73 58.24 -7.26
N LEU A 34 -5.82 57.29 -7.52
CA LEU A 34 -4.39 57.57 -7.68
C LEU A 34 -4.13 57.94 -9.13
N SER A 35 -3.76 59.19 -9.35
CA SER A 35 -3.26 59.72 -10.62
C SER A 35 -1.88 59.11 -10.91
N PHE A 36 -1.80 58.26 -11.94
CA PHE A 36 -0.53 57.77 -12.46
C PHE A 36 -0.06 58.72 -13.56
N SER A 37 1.04 59.41 -13.31
CA SER A 37 1.76 60.18 -14.31
C SER A 37 2.37 59.23 -15.36
N SER A 38 2.08 59.53 -16.62
CA SER A 38 2.58 58.81 -17.79
C SER A 38 4.07 59.09 -18.00
N LEU A 39 4.91 58.08 -17.76
CA LEU A 39 6.31 58.08 -18.22
C LEU A 39 6.40 57.60 -19.67
N PRO A 40 7.31 58.16 -20.48
CA PRO A 40 7.40 57.86 -21.90
C PRO A 40 7.93 56.44 -22.14
N PHE A 41 7.23 55.73 -23.03
CA PHE A 41 7.51 54.38 -23.48
C PHE A 41 8.77 54.37 -24.36
N ASN A 42 9.93 54.13 -23.77
CA ASN A 42 11.17 54.00 -24.54
C ASN A 42 11.46 52.53 -24.86
N SER A 43 11.25 52.18 -26.13
CA SER A 43 11.88 51.11 -26.91
C SER A 43 12.31 49.83 -26.15
N LEU A 44 11.39 48.89 -25.96
CA LEU A 44 11.73 47.51 -25.63
C LEU A 44 12.26 46.77 -26.86
N ARG A 45 13.54 46.37 -26.82
CA ARG A 45 14.11 45.40 -27.76
C ARG A 45 13.31 44.11 -27.70
N ARG A 46 12.81 43.67 -28.85
CA ARG A 46 12.14 42.38 -29.04
C ARG A 46 13.16 41.26 -28.91
N ILE A 47 13.26 40.66 -27.71
CA ILE A 47 14.04 39.43 -27.52
C ILE A 47 13.11 38.27 -27.88
N SER A 48 13.40 37.58 -28.99
CA SER A 48 12.71 36.35 -29.37
C SER A 48 13.10 35.22 -28.40
N PRO A 49 12.17 34.55 -27.72
CA PRO A 49 12.53 33.38 -26.93
C PRO A 49 12.94 32.25 -27.88
N LYS A 50 14.16 31.72 -27.70
CA LYS A 50 14.56 30.47 -28.36
C LYS A 50 13.71 29.35 -27.77
N PRO A 51 13.16 28.43 -28.59
CA PRO A 51 12.40 27.32 -28.07
C PRO A 51 13.31 26.46 -27.18
N LEU A 52 12.91 26.27 -25.93
CA LEU A 52 13.57 25.33 -25.03
C LEU A 52 13.36 23.94 -25.60
N ARG A 53 14.42 23.39 -26.19
CA ARG A 53 14.49 22.01 -26.66
C ARG A 53 14.45 21.11 -25.43
N PHE A 54 13.27 20.61 -25.10
CA PHE A 54 13.12 19.54 -24.11
C PHE A 54 13.91 18.34 -24.64
N SER A 55 15.04 18.03 -24.01
CA SER A 55 15.74 16.78 -24.25
C SER A 55 14.83 15.66 -23.77
N SER A 56 14.32 14.88 -24.70
CA SER A 56 13.71 13.59 -24.39
C SER A 56 14.79 12.73 -23.73
N PHE A 57 14.78 12.66 -22.40
CA PHE A 57 15.57 11.67 -21.69
C PHE A 57 15.10 10.30 -22.17
N PRO A 58 16.00 9.42 -22.59
CA PRO A 58 15.62 8.06 -22.93
C PRO A 58 15.00 7.45 -21.67
N THR A 59 13.74 7.04 -21.76
CA THR A 59 13.12 6.15 -20.79
C THR A 59 13.90 4.86 -20.83
N SER A 60 14.89 4.75 -19.95
CA SER A 60 15.62 3.51 -19.71
C SER A 60 14.57 2.45 -19.41
N LYS A 61 14.44 1.47 -20.31
CA LYS A 61 13.70 0.24 -19.99
C LYS A 61 14.41 -0.35 -18.78
N SER A 62 13.76 -0.23 -17.62
CA SER A 62 14.24 -0.75 -16.35
C SER A 62 14.29 -2.26 -16.44
N THR A 63 15.43 -2.81 -16.86
CA THR A 63 15.73 -4.24 -16.70
C THR A 63 15.56 -4.59 -15.22
N ILE A 64 14.63 -5.50 -14.90
CA ILE A 64 14.52 -6.03 -13.54
C ILE A 64 15.84 -6.72 -13.20
N SER A 65 16.48 -6.31 -12.11
CA SER A 65 17.44 -7.14 -11.41
C SER A 65 17.07 -7.10 -9.93
N ALA A 66 16.44 -8.16 -9.44
CA ALA A 66 16.50 -8.44 -8.01
C ALA A 66 17.93 -8.85 -7.66
N THR A 67 18.31 -8.63 -6.40
CA THR A 67 19.61 -9.11 -5.89
C THR A 67 19.52 -10.59 -5.54
N ILE A 68 18.35 -11.06 -5.09
CA ILE A 68 18.11 -12.46 -4.76
C ILE A 68 17.85 -13.28 -6.03
N SER A 69 18.37 -14.50 -6.08
CA SER A 69 18.16 -15.49 -7.14
C SER A 69 17.69 -16.83 -6.59
N VAL A 70 17.22 -17.71 -7.49
CA VAL A 70 16.94 -19.11 -7.14
C VAL A 70 18.25 -19.78 -6.69
N GLY A 71 18.20 -20.48 -5.55
CA GLY A 71 19.35 -21.10 -4.91
C GLY A 71 19.94 -20.27 -3.76
N ASP A 72 19.63 -18.98 -3.69
CA ASP A 72 20.10 -18.13 -2.59
C ASP A 72 19.31 -18.37 -1.31
N LYS A 73 19.96 -18.08 -0.17
CA LYS A 73 19.28 -18.04 1.12
C LYS A 73 18.62 -16.68 1.32
N LEU A 74 17.38 -16.68 1.81
CA LEU A 74 16.69 -15.46 2.17
C LEU A 74 17.46 -14.70 3.27
N PRO A 75 17.46 -13.36 3.23
CA PRO A 75 18.13 -12.55 4.23
C PRO A 75 17.45 -12.74 5.60
N ASP A 76 18.24 -12.58 6.66
CA ASP A 76 17.67 -12.48 8.00
C ASP A 76 16.94 -11.13 8.11
N SER A 77 15.63 -11.18 8.33
CA SER A 77 14.77 -10.01 8.37
C SER A 77 13.58 -10.28 9.27
N THR A 78 13.08 -9.21 9.87
CA THR A 78 11.97 -9.24 10.80
C THR A 78 10.77 -8.56 10.19
N PHE A 79 9.62 -9.21 10.29
CA PHE A 79 8.32 -8.63 9.95
C PHE A 79 7.51 -8.38 11.21
N SER A 80 6.58 -7.44 11.13
CA SER A 80 5.60 -7.19 12.19
C SER A 80 4.20 -7.58 11.73
N TYR A 81 3.34 -7.96 12.68
CA TYR A 81 1.92 -8.20 12.42
C TYR A 81 1.11 -7.96 13.71
N LEU A 82 -0.20 -7.80 13.57
CA LEU A 82 -1.11 -7.81 14.72
C LEU A 82 -1.77 -9.18 14.84
N ASP A 83 -1.73 -9.73 16.04
CA ASP A 83 -2.42 -10.99 16.35
C ASP A 83 -3.96 -10.79 16.46
N PRO A 84 -4.75 -11.85 16.70
CA PRO A 84 -6.20 -11.72 16.86
C PRO A 84 -6.63 -10.84 18.04
N ALA A 85 -5.79 -10.65 19.06
CA ALA A 85 -6.05 -9.75 20.18
C ALA A 85 -5.72 -8.28 19.84
N GLY A 86 -5.07 -8.04 18.70
CA GLY A 86 -4.64 -6.71 18.29
C GLY A 86 -3.31 -6.28 18.93
N GLU A 87 -2.51 -7.23 19.44
CA GLU A 87 -1.19 -6.94 19.98
C GLU A 87 -0.14 -7.00 18.87
N LEU A 88 0.82 -6.07 18.92
CA LEU A 88 1.92 -6.00 17.96
C LEU A 88 2.91 -7.13 18.23
N GLN A 89 3.05 -8.01 17.26
CA GLN A 89 3.97 -9.13 17.28
C GLN A 89 5.04 -8.96 16.19
N THR A 90 6.13 -9.70 16.34
CA THR A 90 7.19 -9.79 15.32
C THR A 90 7.50 -11.26 15.01
N THR A 91 7.97 -11.51 13.80
CA THR A 91 8.42 -12.83 13.36
C THR A 91 9.59 -12.67 12.39
N THR A 92 10.52 -13.62 12.38
CA THR A 92 11.67 -13.59 11.48
C THR A 92 11.43 -14.45 10.23
N VAL A 93 12.18 -14.18 9.16
CA VAL A 93 12.25 -15.06 7.99
C VAL A 93 12.61 -16.49 8.40
N SER A 94 13.51 -16.66 9.37
CA SER A 94 13.89 -17.99 9.88
C SER A 94 12.72 -18.72 10.54
N ASP A 95 11.90 -18.05 11.37
CA ASP A 95 10.75 -18.69 12.05
C ASP A 95 9.71 -19.23 11.05
N LEU A 96 9.56 -18.50 9.95
CA LEU A 96 8.62 -18.81 8.88
C LEU A 96 9.12 -19.92 7.93
N THR A 97 10.44 -20.11 7.80
CA THR A 97 11.01 -20.94 6.73
C THR A 97 11.87 -22.12 7.21
N LYS A 98 12.41 -22.08 8.43
CA LYS A 98 13.31 -23.12 8.93
C LYS A 98 12.63 -24.49 9.01
N GLY A 99 13.17 -25.48 8.30
CA GLY A 99 12.62 -26.83 8.19
C GLY A 99 11.23 -26.89 7.55
N LYS A 100 10.80 -25.83 6.87
CA LYS A 100 9.46 -25.68 6.29
C LYS A 100 9.54 -25.32 4.82
N LYS A 101 8.45 -25.60 4.11
CA LYS A 101 8.18 -25.03 2.79
C LYS A 101 7.28 -23.81 2.95
N ALA A 102 7.75 -22.66 2.51
CA ALA A 102 7.06 -21.39 2.66
C ALA A 102 6.86 -20.68 1.33
N VAL A 103 5.66 -20.15 1.12
CA VAL A 103 5.35 -19.27 0.01
C VAL A 103 5.24 -17.84 0.53
N PHE A 104 6.13 -16.97 0.07
CA PHE A 104 6.06 -15.54 0.29
C PHE A 104 5.63 -14.87 -0.99
N PHE A 105 4.60 -14.04 -0.94
CA PHE A 105 4.26 -13.15 -2.05
C PHE A 105 4.17 -11.73 -1.55
N ALA A 106 4.59 -10.78 -2.38
CA ALA A 106 4.52 -9.37 -2.03
C ALA A 106 3.63 -8.60 -2.98
N VAL A 107 3.10 -7.51 -2.45
CA VAL A 107 2.25 -6.56 -3.17
C VAL A 107 2.77 -5.14 -3.00
N PRO A 108 2.55 -4.25 -3.98
CA PRO A 108 2.91 -2.84 -3.83
C PRO A 108 2.16 -2.10 -2.71
N GLY A 109 0.99 -2.59 -2.30
CA GLY A 109 0.28 -1.97 -1.18
C GLY A 109 -1.07 -2.58 -0.87
N ALA A 110 -1.40 -2.58 0.42
CA ALA A 110 -2.74 -2.83 0.93
C ALA A 110 -3.77 -1.89 0.27
N PHE A 111 -5.02 -2.35 0.14
CA PHE A 111 -6.14 -1.61 -0.47
C PHE A 111 -5.99 -1.19 -1.94
N THR A 112 -4.89 -1.54 -2.61
CA THR A 112 -4.75 -1.27 -4.05
C THR A 112 -5.53 -2.30 -4.89
N PRO A 113 -6.04 -1.95 -6.09
CA PRO A 113 -7.03 -2.76 -6.82
C PRO A 113 -6.58 -4.18 -7.13
N THR A 114 -5.48 -4.37 -7.87
CA THR A 114 -4.99 -5.71 -8.27
C THR A 114 -4.65 -6.58 -7.05
N CYS A 115 -4.11 -5.96 -6.00
CA CYS A 115 -3.71 -6.66 -4.79
C CYS A 115 -4.91 -7.17 -4.00
N SER A 116 -5.96 -6.34 -3.88
CA SER A 116 -7.15 -6.62 -3.08
C SER A 116 -8.19 -7.47 -3.82
N GLN A 117 -8.18 -7.46 -5.16
CA GLN A 117 -9.19 -8.14 -5.97
C GLN A 117 -8.70 -9.43 -6.61
N LYS A 118 -7.37 -9.64 -6.72
CA LYS A 118 -6.80 -10.79 -7.44
C LYS A 118 -5.69 -11.47 -6.67
N HIS A 119 -4.60 -10.76 -6.38
CA HIS A 119 -3.38 -11.42 -5.91
C HIS A 119 -3.54 -12.08 -4.54
N LEU A 120 -3.93 -11.31 -3.52
CA LEU A 120 -4.14 -11.85 -2.17
C LEU A 120 -5.33 -12.83 -2.12
N PRO A 121 -6.52 -12.52 -2.67
CA PRO A 121 -7.62 -13.47 -2.71
C PRO A 121 -7.29 -14.82 -3.37
N GLY A 122 -6.51 -14.82 -4.46
CA GLY A 122 -6.10 -16.05 -5.12
C GLY A 122 -5.30 -16.98 -4.20
N PHE A 123 -4.37 -16.43 -3.39
CA PHE A 123 -3.65 -17.23 -2.40
C PHE A 123 -4.54 -17.72 -1.25
N VAL A 124 -5.58 -16.96 -0.88
CA VAL A 124 -6.57 -17.38 0.14
C VAL A 124 -7.37 -18.57 -0.39
N GLU A 125 -7.92 -18.46 -1.60
CA GLU A 125 -8.72 -19.50 -2.27
C GLU A 125 -7.91 -20.79 -2.48
N LYS A 126 -6.62 -20.67 -2.81
CA LYS A 126 -5.71 -21.79 -3.05
C LYS A 126 -4.96 -22.29 -1.82
N SER A 127 -5.18 -21.68 -0.65
CA SER A 127 -4.42 -21.98 0.56
C SER A 127 -4.49 -23.45 0.97
N ALA A 128 -5.67 -24.07 0.88
CA ALA A 128 -5.86 -25.48 1.21
C ALA A 128 -5.10 -26.41 0.24
N GLU A 129 -5.10 -26.09 -1.06
CA GLU A 129 -4.39 -26.86 -2.09
C GLU A 129 -2.87 -26.75 -1.92
N LEU A 130 -2.37 -25.53 -1.66
CA LEU A 130 -0.96 -25.29 -1.34
C LEU A 130 -0.52 -26.07 -0.09
N LYS A 131 -1.31 -26.01 0.98
CA LYS A 131 -1.07 -26.77 2.22
C LYS A 131 -1.09 -28.28 1.97
N ALA A 132 -2.00 -28.79 1.14
CA ALA A 132 -2.04 -30.20 0.76
C ALA A 132 -0.80 -30.66 -0.03
N LYS A 133 -0.13 -29.74 -0.76
CA LYS A 133 1.17 -29.98 -1.40
C LYS A 133 2.38 -29.77 -0.47
N GLY A 134 2.14 -29.65 0.84
CA GLY A 134 3.17 -29.54 1.87
C GLY A 134 3.74 -28.14 2.04
N VAL A 135 3.03 -27.08 1.61
CA VAL A 135 3.38 -25.70 2.00
C VAL A 135 2.91 -25.44 3.42
N ASP A 136 3.84 -25.21 4.35
CA ASP A 136 3.55 -24.95 5.75
C ASP A 136 3.11 -23.51 6.02
N THR A 137 3.69 -22.56 5.27
CA THR A 137 3.50 -21.12 5.49
C THR A 137 3.13 -20.42 4.18
N ILE A 138 2.07 -19.61 4.20
CA ILE A 138 1.70 -18.71 3.11
C ILE A 138 1.62 -17.30 3.69
N ALA A 139 2.47 -16.40 3.20
CA ALA A 139 2.57 -15.04 3.72
C ALA A 139 2.51 -13.98 2.63
N CYS A 140 1.66 -12.97 2.85
CA CYS A 140 1.58 -11.75 2.07
C CYS A 140 2.43 -10.66 2.73
N ILE A 141 3.38 -10.09 2.00
CA ILE A 141 4.30 -9.04 2.48
C ILE A 141 3.96 -7.72 1.79
N SER A 142 3.99 -6.61 2.54
CA SER A 142 3.87 -5.25 1.98
C SER A 142 4.68 -4.26 2.81
N VAL A 143 5.11 -3.14 2.20
CA VAL A 143 5.73 -1.99 2.88
C VAL A 143 4.66 -1.09 3.52
N ASN A 144 3.59 -1.70 4.02
CA ASN A 144 2.60 -1.06 4.88
C ASN A 144 2.89 -1.45 6.32
N ASP A 145 2.57 -0.58 7.26
CA ASP A 145 2.65 -0.89 8.69
C ASP A 145 1.67 -2.00 9.10
N ALA A 146 1.93 -2.62 10.25
CA ALA A 146 1.16 -3.75 10.76
C ALA A 146 -0.33 -3.41 11.01
N PHE A 147 -0.65 -2.16 11.33
CA PHE A 147 -2.02 -1.72 11.59
C PHE A 147 -2.83 -1.70 10.30
N VAL A 148 -2.25 -1.13 9.24
CA VAL A 148 -2.86 -1.16 7.90
C VAL A 148 -2.99 -2.59 7.38
N MET A 149 -1.97 -3.43 7.58
CA MET A 149 -2.03 -4.84 7.16
C MET A 149 -3.14 -5.60 7.87
N LYS A 150 -3.36 -5.37 9.18
CA LYS A 150 -4.48 -5.97 9.92
C LYS A 150 -5.84 -5.47 9.45
N ALA A 151 -6.00 -4.16 9.27
CA ALA A 151 -7.25 -3.59 8.77
C ALA A 151 -7.60 -4.12 7.38
N TRP A 152 -6.58 -4.30 6.51
CA TRP A 152 -6.76 -4.87 5.18
C TRP A 152 -7.16 -6.34 5.24
N LYS A 153 -6.53 -7.13 6.13
CA LYS A 153 -6.90 -8.51 6.42
C LYS A 153 -8.39 -8.64 6.79
N ASP A 154 -8.82 -7.80 7.73
CA ASP A 154 -10.18 -7.81 8.25
C ASP A 154 -11.19 -7.39 7.17
N ASN A 155 -10.86 -6.38 6.37
CA ASN A 155 -11.68 -5.91 5.26
C ASN A 155 -11.92 -6.98 4.19
N LEU A 156 -10.96 -7.88 3.99
CA LEU A 156 -11.07 -9.00 3.05
C LEU A 156 -11.59 -10.30 3.71
N ASN A 157 -11.97 -10.24 4.99
CA ASN A 157 -12.43 -11.39 5.78
C ASN A 157 -11.47 -12.59 5.78
N ILE A 158 -10.16 -12.33 5.71
CA ILE A 158 -9.12 -13.36 5.71
C ILE A 158 -8.88 -13.83 7.15
N LYS A 159 -8.85 -15.14 7.36
CA LYS A 159 -8.66 -15.77 8.68
C LYS A 159 -7.23 -16.28 8.81
N ASP A 160 -7.03 -17.57 8.69
CA ASP A 160 -5.80 -18.33 8.91
C ASP A 160 -5.25 -18.94 7.61
N GLU A 161 -5.84 -18.59 6.47
CA GLU A 161 -5.39 -19.01 5.15
C GLU A 161 -4.03 -18.43 4.80
N VAL A 162 -3.83 -17.13 5.09
CA VAL A 162 -2.62 -16.36 4.75
C VAL A 162 -2.23 -15.43 5.91
N LEU A 163 -0.93 -15.38 6.22
CA LEU A 163 -0.34 -14.41 7.13
C LEU A 163 -0.11 -13.08 6.42
N LEU A 164 -0.59 -11.97 6.96
CA LEU A 164 -0.32 -10.63 6.44
C LEU A 164 0.78 -9.99 7.28
N LEU A 165 1.93 -9.76 6.65
CA LEU A 165 3.16 -9.32 7.29
C LEU A 165 3.55 -7.91 6.81
N SER A 166 3.88 -7.06 7.78
CA SER A 166 4.38 -5.72 7.55
C SER A 166 5.90 -5.74 7.45
N ASP A 167 6.42 -5.36 6.28
CA ASP A 167 7.80 -4.92 6.05
C ASP A 167 7.82 -3.38 6.06
N GLY A 168 7.34 -2.77 7.15
CA GLY A 168 7.03 -1.33 7.20
C GLY A 168 8.22 -0.41 6.91
N ASN A 169 9.45 -0.87 7.15
CA ASN A 169 10.68 -0.14 6.83
C ASN A 169 11.27 -0.53 5.45
N GLY A 170 10.68 -1.51 4.78
CA GLY A 170 11.17 -2.05 3.51
C GLY A 170 12.52 -2.77 3.61
N ASP A 171 12.91 -3.22 4.81
CA ASP A 171 14.23 -3.80 5.06
C ASP A 171 14.40 -5.11 4.30
N PHE A 172 13.39 -5.99 4.37
CA PHE A 172 13.40 -7.23 3.61
C PHE A 172 13.34 -6.96 2.10
N THR A 173 12.41 -6.09 1.69
CA THR A 173 12.20 -5.72 0.28
C THR A 173 13.49 -5.19 -0.36
N ARG A 174 14.24 -4.33 0.34
CA ARG A 174 15.52 -3.80 -0.11
C ARG A 174 16.62 -4.85 -0.12
N ALA A 175 16.69 -5.67 0.92
CA ALA A 175 17.69 -6.74 1.03
C ALA A 175 17.62 -7.72 -0.16
N ILE A 176 16.41 -8.01 -0.66
CA ILE A 176 16.22 -8.89 -1.82
C ILE A 176 16.26 -8.15 -3.17
N GLY A 177 16.39 -6.82 -3.18
CA GLY A 177 16.42 -5.99 -4.39
C GLY A 177 15.06 -5.83 -5.08
N CYS A 178 13.96 -5.99 -4.34
CA CYS A 178 12.59 -5.91 -4.87
C CYS A 178 11.93 -4.55 -4.66
N GLU A 179 12.68 -3.47 -4.44
CA GLU A 179 12.13 -2.12 -4.29
C GLU A 179 11.51 -1.60 -5.60
N LEU A 180 10.40 -0.89 -5.47
CA LEU A 180 9.69 -0.20 -6.54
C LEU A 180 9.44 1.25 -6.10
N ASP A 181 10.18 2.19 -6.66
CA ASP A 181 9.95 3.62 -6.42
C ASP A 181 8.79 4.13 -7.29
N LEU A 182 7.71 4.57 -6.65
CA LEU A 182 6.53 5.16 -7.28
C LEU A 182 6.33 6.63 -6.86
N SER A 183 7.38 7.28 -6.35
CA SER A 183 7.33 8.67 -5.88
C SER A 183 7.05 9.67 -7.01
N ASP A 184 7.36 9.30 -8.26
CA ASP A 184 7.11 10.10 -9.46
C ASP A 184 5.69 9.91 -10.04
N LYS A 185 4.89 8.98 -9.48
CA LYS A 185 3.56 8.66 -9.99
C LYS A 185 2.49 9.48 -9.29
N PRO A 186 1.43 9.93 -9.99
CA PRO A 186 0.32 10.69 -9.40
C PRO A 186 -0.41 9.97 -8.25
N VAL A 187 -0.28 8.64 -8.17
CA VAL A 187 -0.88 7.81 -7.12
C VAL A 187 -0.24 8.04 -5.74
N GLY A 188 0.98 8.58 -5.67
CA GLY A 188 1.60 9.00 -4.40
C GLY A 188 1.86 7.87 -3.41
N LEU A 189 2.51 6.78 -3.85
CA LEU A 189 2.76 5.61 -2.99
C LEU A 189 4.16 5.62 -2.33
N GLY A 190 5.13 6.35 -2.89
CA GLY A 190 6.51 6.30 -2.45
C GLY A 190 7.21 5.00 -2.85
N VAL A 191 8.24 4.61 -2.09
CA VAL A 191 8.95 3.34 -2.30
C VAL A 191 8.13 2.18 -1.73
N ARG A 192 7.93 1.13 -2.53
CA ARG A 192 7.14 -0.07 -2.20
C ARG A 192 7.89 -1.35 -2.57
N SER A 193 7.28 -2.49 -2.28
CA SER A 193 7.71 -3.77 -2.82
C SER A 193 7.18 -3.96 -4.24
N ARG A 194 8.01 -4.50 -5.14
CA ARG A 194 7.55 -5.08 -6.40
C ARG A 194 6.60 -6.24 -6.10
N ARG A 195 5.72 -6.54 -7.05
CA ARG A 195 4.91 -7.75 -6.97
C ARG A 195 5.77 -8.96 -7.26
N TYR A 196 5.71 -9.98 -6.41
CA TYR A 196 6.31 -11.28 -6.69
C TYR A 196 5.59 -12.39 -5.94
N ALA A 197 5.85 -13.63 -6.33
CA ALA A 197 5.63 -14.82 -5.54
C ALA A 197 6.92 -15.64 -5.50
N LEU A 198 7.27 -16.14 -4.32
CA LEU A 198 8.51 -16.82 -4.04
C LEU A 198 8.22 -18.06 -3.20
N LEU A 199 8.79 -19.20 -3.61
CA LEU A 199 8.80 -20.42 -2.84
C LEU A 199 10.19 -20.58 -2.21
N ALA A 200 10.22 -20.79 -0.90
CA ALA A 200 11.43 -21.12 -0.17
C ALA A 200 11.27 -22.45 0.58
N GLU A 201 12.35 -23.22 0.63
CA GLU A 201 12.46 -24.43 1.45
C GLU A 201 13.68 -24.30 2.35
N ASP A 202 13.47 -24.40 3.66
CA ASP A 202 14.51 -24.16 4.68
C ASP A 202 15.27 -22.83 4.48
N GLY A 203 14.50 -21.79 4.12
CA GLY A 203 15.01 -20.45 3.84
C GLY A 203 15.76 -20.31 2.51
N VAL A 204 15.87 -21.36 1.70
CA VAL A 204 16.51 -21.30 0.36
C VAL A 204 15.46 -21.11 -0.72
N VAL A 205 15.66 -20.11 -1.58
CA VAL A 205 14.76 -19.78 -2.69
C VAL A 205 14.77 -20.90 -3.72
N LYS A 206 13.59 -21.45 -4.02
CA LYS A 206 13.38 -22.46 -5.05
C LYS A 206 12.70 -21.89 -6.29
N ILE A 207 11.83 -20.90 -6.10
CA ILE A 207 11.11 -20.21 -7.17
C ILE A 207 11.09 -18.73 -6.84
N LEU A 208 11.28 -17.89 -7.86
CA LEU A 208 11.07 -16.44 -7.78
C LEU A 208 10.36 -15.95 -9.04
N ASN A 209 9.08 -15.63 -8.89
CA ASN A 209 8.22 -15.07 -9.92
C ASN A 209 8.07 -13.57 -9.67
N LEU A 210 9.03 -12.78 -10.17
CA LEU A 210 9.11 -11.33 -9.97
C LEU A 210 8.54 -10.55 -11.15
N GLU A 211 7.57 -9.67 -10.88
CA GLU A 211 6.84 -8.91 -11.91
C GLU A 211 7.48 -7.56 -12.26
N GLU A 212 7.24 -7.10 -13.48
CA GLU A 212 7.60 -5.76 -13.94
C GLU A 212 6.57 -4.72 -13.50
N GLY A 213 7.03 -3.75 -12.70
CA GLY A 213 6.22 -2.61 -12.27
C GLY A 213 4.93 -3.03 -11.56
N GLY A 214 3.78 -2.67 -12.13
CA GLY A 214 2.45 -2.97 -11.58
C GLY A 214 1.82 -4.28 -12.10
N ALA A 215 2.54 -5.06 -12.90
CA ALA A 215 2.02 -6.26 -13.55
C ALA A 215 1.58 -7.36 -12.56
N PHE A 216 0.77 -8.29 -13.06
CA PHE A 216 0.34 -9.51 -12.37
C PHE A 216 0.05 -10.56 -13.44
N THR A 217 1.08 -11.35 -13.79
CA THR A 217 1.09 -12.22 -14.95
C THR A 217 1.55 -13.65 -14.65
N PHE A 218 2.55 -13.82 -13.78
CA PHE A 218 3.10 -15.12 -13.40
C PHE A 218 3.39 -15.25 -11.90
N SER A 219 3.00 -14.26 -11.07
CA SER A 219 3.10 -14.33 -9.61
C SER A 219 1.85 -14.91 -8.92
N SER A 220 0.96 -15.62 -9.62
CA SER A 220 -0.28 -16.14 -9.02
C SER A 220 -0.06 -17.37 -8.14
N ALA A 221 -1.07 -17.71 -7.32
CA ALA A 221 -1.06 -18.94 -6.54
C ALA A 221 -1.07 -20.19 -7.45
N GLU A 222 -1.76 -20.12 -8.58
CA GLU A 222 -1.77 -21.14 -9.62
C GLU A 222 -0.39 -21.38 -10.21
N ASP A 223 0.40 -20.32 -10.41
CA ASP A 223 1.75 -20.45 -10.95
C ASP A 223 2.70 -21.14 -9.95
N ILE A 224 2.55 -20.84 -8.65
CA ILE A 224 3.26 -21.59 -7.60
C ILE A 224 2.81 -23.05 -7.57
N LEU A 225 1.50 -23.31 -7.63
CA LEU A 225 0.94 -24.68 -7.61
C LEU A 225 1.42 -25.54 -8.77
N LYS A 226 1.63 -24.97 -9.97
CA LYS A 226 2.17 -25.68 -11.13
C LYS A 226 3.61 -26.15 -10.93
N ALA A 227 4.35 -25.51 -10.03
CA ALA A 227 5.76 -25.76 -9.80
C ALA A 227 6.04 -26.60 -8.53
N LEU A 228 4.99 -26.93 -7.76
CA LEU A 228 5.01 -27.84 -6.59
C LEU A 228 4.63 -29.27 -6.98
#